data_AF-A0A0K2SNM3-F1
#
_entry.id   AF-A0A0K2SNM3-F1
#
_cell.length_a   1.000
_cell.length_b   1.000
_cell.length_c   1.000
_cell.angle_alpha   90.00
_cell.angle_beta   90.00
_cell.angle_gamma   90.00
#
_symmetry.space_group_name_H-M   'P 1'
#
loop_
_entity.id
_entity.type
_entity.pdbx_description
1 polymer ?
#
loop_
_entity_poly.entity_id
_entity_poly.type
_entity_poly.pdbx_seq_one_letter_code
_entity_poly.pdbx_strand_id
1 'polypeptide(L)'
;MPPCVAHAAPSPSFTLAEEETPVFRQAWFYVTLVAVAAVAFLLYSEFTRPEQALGNEPVQVAREPGASAPAAPAAPGRPSTQPAEGGPQPQEATGTPGQGAAETRSGESEGGEALQADLAARGEQLYTQLGCSACHSLDGTPLVGPSWKGLYGHEVKLGNGQAVTADEAYLKESIENPDAKLVQGYPQGVMTATIAPYKAQLSQQENIDALIAFIKTLE
;
A
#
# COMPACT_ATOMS: atom_id res chain seq x y z
N MET A 1 -23.71 -82.23 -27.78
CA MET A 1 -22.73 -81.14 -27.90
C MET A 1 -22.88 -80.22 -26.70
N PRO A 2 -22.01 -80.31 -25.68
CA PRO A 2 -22.08 -79.49 -24.48
C PRO A 2 -21.38 -78.12 -24.64
N PRO A 3 -21.77 -77.09 -23.87
CA PRO A 3 -21.27 -75.72 -23.98
C PRO A 3 -19.89 -75.52 -23.31
N CYS A 4 -19.06 -74.69 -23.92
CA CYS A 4 -17.73 -74.31 -23.42
C CYS A 4 -17.82 -73.40 -22.19
N VAL A 5 -17.20 -73.81 -21.09
CA VAL A 5 -16.97 -73.01 -19.89
C VAL A 5 -15.59 -72.35 -20.01
N ALA A 6 -15.54 -71.02 -19.97
CA ALA A 6 -14.29 -70.26 -19.95
C ALA A 6 -13.79 -70.10 -18.50
N HIS A 7 -12.60 -70.62 -18.20
CA HIS A 7 -11.91 -70.41 -16.94
C HIS A 7 -10.94 -69.22 -17.07
N ALA A 8 -11.04 -68.26 -16.16
CA ALA A 8 -10.10 -67.16 -16.01
C ALA A 8 -8.78 -67.65 -15.38
N ALA A 9 -7.65 -67.24 -15.96
CA ALA A 9 -6.31 -67.51 -15.45
C ALA A 9 -5.86 -66.43 -14.45
N PRO A 10 -5.02 -66.77 -13.44
CA PRO A 10 -4.50 -65.80 -12.49
C PRO A 10 -3.29 -65.02 -13.04
N SER A 11 -3.24 -63.72 -12.75
CA SER A 11 -2.15 -62.81 -13.09
C SER A 11 -0.93 -63.02 -12.18
N PRO A 12 0.32 -62.93 -12.68
CA PRO A 12 1.51 -62.94 -11.83
C PRO A 12 1.77 -61.56 -11.23
N SER A 13 1.89 -61.49 -9.90
CA SER A 13 2.38 -60.31 -9.18
C SER A 13 3.92 -60.27 -9.29
N PHE A 14 4.44 -59.22 -9.93
CA PHE A 14 5.87 -58.95 -9.99
C PHE A 14 6.24 -57.99 -8.85
N THR A 15 6.85 -58.52 -7.80
CA THR A 15 7.38 -57.72 -6.69
C THR A 15 8.79 -57.28 -7.05
N LEU A 16 8.98 -55.99 -7.34
CA LEU A 16 10.29 -55.38 -7.53
C LEU A 16 10.87 -55.07 -6.15
N ALA A 17 11.90 -55.82 -5.74
CA ALA A 17 12.70 -55.53 -4.57
C ALA A 17 13.77 -54.50 -4.98
N GLU A 18 13.63 -53.26 -4.51
CA GLU A 18 14.68 -52.23 -4.59
C GLU A 18 15.66 -52.44 -3.44
N GLU A 19 16.76 -53.17 -3.69
CA GLU A 19 17.95 -53.19 -2.82
C GLU A 19 18.79 -51.93 -3.08
N GLU A 20 18.39 -50.82 -2.47
CA GLU A 20 19.19 -49.58 -2.46
C GLU A 20 20.28 -49.70 -1.37
N THR A 21 21.54 -49.89 -1.79
CA THR A 21 22.66 -50.07 -0.86
C THR A 21 22.88 -48.84 0.06
N PRO A 22 22.99 -49.03 1.39
CA PRO A 22 22.94 -47.94 2.39
C PRO A 22 24.14 -46.99 2.36
N VAL A 23 25.23 -47.35 1.70
CA VAL A 23 26.46 -46.53 1.63
C VAL A 23 26.27 -45.32 0.71
N PHE A 24 25.49 -45.45 -0.36
CA PHE A 24 25.30 -44.38 -1.33
C PHE A 24 24.48 -43.23 -0.72
N ARG A 25 23.44 -43.53 0.05
CA ARG A 25 22.60 -42.52 0.69
C ARG A 25 23.38 -41.70 1.74
N GLN A 26 24.25 -42.33 2.52
CA GLN A 26 25.07 -41.66 3.54
C GLN A 26 26.03 -40.63 2.95
N ALA A 27 26.64 -40.93 1.79
CA ALA A 27 27.61 -40.04 1.14
C ALA A 27 26.95 -38.78 0.57
N TRP A 28 25.77 -38.90 -0.05
CA TRP A 28 25.04 -37.75 -0.60
C TRP A 28 24.49 -36.82 0.48
N PHE A 29 23.97 -37.37 1.59
CA PHE A 29 23.53 -36.57 2.74
C PHE A 29 24.70 -35.79 3.38
N TYR A 30 25.89 -36.38 3.46
CA TYR A 30 27.05 -35.71 4.06
C TYR A 30 27.56 -34.55 3.20
N VAL A 31 27.60 -34.72 1.87
CA VAL A 31 28.03 -33.66 0.94
C VAL A 31 27.05 -32.48 0.93
N THR A 32 25.74 -32.74 0.99
CA THR A 32 24.74 -31.65 1.10
C THR A 32 24.80 -30.94 2.45
N LEU A 33 24.99 -31.67 3.55
CA LEU A 33 25.09 -31.07 4.89
C LEU A 33 26.31 -30.14 5.02
N VAL A 34 27.48 -30.56 4.53
CA VAL A 34 28.71 -29.75 4.58
C VAL A 34 28.59 -28.49 3.71
N ALA A 35 27.96 -28.59 2.54
CA ALA A 35 27.73 -27.45 1.66
C ALA A 35 26.79 -26.40 2.31
N VAL A 36 25.69 -26.83 2.93
CA VAL A 36 24.75 -25.93 3.61
C VAL A 36 25.40 -25.27 4.84
N ALA A 37 26.20 -26.01 5.60
CA ALA A 37 26.93 -25.46 6.75
C ALA A 37 27.99 -24.41 6.33
N ALA A 38 28.69 -24.62 5.22
CA ALA A 38 29.67 -23.66 4.71
C ALA A 38 29.01 -22.36 4.23
N VAL A 39 27.86 -22.44 3.54
CA VAL A 39 27.08 -21.26 3.12
C VAL A 39 26.52 -20.51 4.33
N ALA A 40 26.01 -21.23 5.35
CA ALA A 40 25.53 -20.61 6.58
C ALA A 40 26.65 -19.90 7.36
N PHE A 41 27.86 -20.48 7.41
CA PHE A 41 29.02 -19.87 8.07
C PHE A 41 29.51 -18.61 7.35
N LEU A 42 29.54 -18.61 6.02
CA LEU A 42 29.91 -17.44 5.22
C LEU A 42 28.90 -16.30 5.40
N LEU A 43 27.59 -16.60 5.30
CA LEU A 43 26.54 -15.60 5.52
C LEU A 43 26.52 -15.04 6.95
N TYR A 44 26.84 -15.86 7.96
CA TYR A 44 26.91 -15.38 9.34
C TYR A 44 28.12 -14.46 9.57
N SER A 45 29.26 -14.74 8.93
CA SER A 45 30.48 -13.94 9.07
C SER A 45 30.38 -12.53 8.44
N GLU A 46 29.50 -12.33 7.46
CA GLU A 46 29.22 -11.00 6.88
C GLU A 46 28.26 -10.17 7.74
N PHE A 47 27.32 -10.80 8.45
CA PHE A 47 26.33 -10.10 9.30
C PHE A 47 26.93 -9.57 10.61
N THR A 48 28.00 -10.19 11.13
CA THR A 48 28.63 -9.77 12.38
C THR A 48 29.91 -8.96 12.19
N ARG A 49 30.07 -8.23 11.08
CA ARG A 49 31.15 -7.23 11.00
C ARG A 49 30.83 -6.09 11.99
N PRO A 50 31.63 -5.88 13.06
CA PRO A 50 31.45 -4.73 13.92
C PRO A 50 31.81 -3.48 13.12
N GLU A 51 30.82 -2.61 12.95
CA GLU A 51 30.98 -1.29 12.36
C GLU A 51 32.03 -0.52 13.17
N GLN A 52 33.20 -0.33 12.55
CA GLN A 52 34.32 0.37 13.14
C GLN A 52 33.91 1.81 13.45
N ALA A 53 33.97 2.14 14.73
CA ALA A 53 33.71 3.44 15.31
C ALA A 53 34.47 4.55 14.56
N LEU A 54 33.73 5.41 13.87
CA LEU A 54 34.16 6.77 13.57
C LEU A 54 33.73 7.65 14.75
N GLY A 55 34.73 8.22 15.42
CA GLY A 55 34.60 8.90 16.70
C GLY A 55 33.70 10.15 16.66
N ASN A 56 32.88 10.26 17.69
CA ASN A 56 32.31 11.52 18.16
C ASN A 56 33.05 11.92 19.44
N GLU A 57 33.95 12.90 19.34
CA GLU A 57 34.56 13.50 20.51
C GLU A 57 33.50 14.23 21.36
N PRO A 58 33.56 14.18 22.70
CA PRO A 58 32.64 14.92 23.55
C PRO A 58 33.01 16.40 23.55
N VAL A 59 32.19 17.20 22.88
CA VAL A 59 32.17 18.67 23.02
C VAL A 59 31.81 19.00 24.47
N GLN A 60 32.83 19.39 25.26
CA GLN A 60 32.63 20.01 26.56
C GLN A 60 32.32 21.49 26.35
N VAL A 61 31.03 21.87 26.46
CA VAL A 61 30.64 23.28 26.57
C VAL A 61 30.51 23.61 28.04
N ALA A 62 31.42 24.46 28.48
CA ALA A 62 31.44 25.08 29.80
C ALA A 62 30.15 25.86 30.07
N ARG A 63 29.71 25.75 31.31
CA ARG A 63 28.56 26.42 31.92
C ARG A 63 29.04 27.76 32.50
N GLU A 64 28.46 28.86 32.04
CA GLU A 64 28.54 30.19 32.70
C GLU A 64 27.10 30.68 33.00
N PRO A 65 26.85 31.34 34.15
CA PRO A 65 25.51 31.68 34.59
C PRO A 65 25.11 33.16 34.35
N GLY A 66 23.82 33.36 34.04
CA GLY A 66 23.04 34.49 34.55
C GLY A 66 22.90 35.72 33.64
N ALA A 67 21.65 36.02 33.23
CA ALA A 67 20.97 37.27 33.59
C ALA A 67 19.55 37.35 32.95
N SER A 68 18.57 37.49 33.84
CA SER A 68 17.27 38.18 33.80
C SER A 68 16.56 38.54 32.48
N ALA A 69 15.27 38.17 32.46
CA ALA A 69 14.16 38.70 31.66
C ALA A 69 13.75 40.15 32.08
N PRO A 70 12.60 40.76 31.69
CA PRO A 70 11.58 40.43 30.65
C PRO A 70 11.03 41.65 29.82
N ALA A 71 10.17 41.32 28.83
CA ALA A 71 8.93 42.00 28.36
C ALA A 71 8.92 43.42 27.74
N ALA A 72 8.20 43.56 26.61
CA ALA A 72 7.11 44.54 26.33
C ALA A 72 6.80 44.71 24.81
N PRO A 73 5.60 45.23 24.42
CA PRO A 73 4.86 44.73 23.24
C PRO A 73 4.52 45.75 22.11
N ALA A 74 3.95 45.19 21.02
CA ALA A 74 2.94 45.70 20.09
C ALA A 74 3.20 46.94 19.21
N ALA A 75 2.95 46.80 17.89
CA ALA A 75 2.22 47.79 17.09
C ALA A 75 1.63 47.18 15.79
N PRO A 76 0.45 47.63 15.32
CA PRO A 76 -0.23 47.15 14.11
C PRO A 76 0.00 48.05 12.88
N GLY A 77 -0.13 47.49 11.67
CA GLY A 77 -0.17 48.25 10.42
C GLY A 77 -0.93 47.49 9.33
N ARG A 78 -2.12 48.01 8.96
CA ARG A 78 -2.96 47.56 7.83
C ARG A 78 -2.52 48.30 6.53
N PRO A 79 -3.34 48.32 5.48
CA PRO A 79 -3.23 47.53 4.25
C PRO A 79 -2.70 48.38 3.07
N SER A 80 -2.40 47.75 1.93
CA SER A 80 -2.28 48.47 0.65
C SER A 80 -3.12 47.79 -0.42
N THR A 81 -4.11 48.56 -0.86
CA THR A 81 -5.05 48.33 -1.94
C THR A 81 -4.54 48.93 -3.26
N GLN A 82 -5.03 48.35 -4.36
CA GLN A 82 -5.30 48.96 -5.70
C GLN A 82 -4.13 49.14 -6.71
N PRO A 83 -4.42 49.27 -8.03
CA PRO A 83 -5.50 48.69 -8.85
C PRO A 83 -5.03 48.19 -10.26
N ALA A 84 -6.02 47.78 -11.06
CA ALA A 84 -6.02 47.25 -12.44
C ALA A 84 -5.36 48.14 -13.52
N GLU A 85 -5.05 47.56 -14.69
CA GLU A 85 -5.48 48.03 -16.03
C GLU A 85 -4.93 47.13 -17.17
N GLY A 86 -5.76 46.82 -18.17
CA GLY A 86 -5.30 46.40 -19.52
C GLY A 86 -5.88 45.12 -20.12
N GLY A 87 -7.09 45.17 -20.70
CA GLY A 87 -7.40 44.42 -21.94
C GLY A 87 -7.29 45.38 -23.15
N PRO A 88 -7.75 45.05 -24.38
CA PRO A 88 -8.14 43.77 -24.98
C PRO A 88 -7.42 43.52 -26.34
N GLN A 89 -7.65 42.35 -26.98
CA GLN A 89 -7.98 42.15 -28.43
C GLN A 89 -7.50 40.82 -29.05
N PRO A 90 -8.15 40.36 -30.13
CA PRO A 90 -8.47 38.95 -30.42
C PRO A 90 -7.64 38.36 -31.56
N GLN A 91 -7.76 37.05 -31.76
CA GLN A 91 -7.57 36.48 -33.09
C GLN A 91 -8.46 35.26 -33.28
N GLU A 92 -9.40 35.46 -34.18
CA GLU A 92 -10.32 34.53 -34.80
C GLU A 92 -9.65 34.01 -36.09
N ALA A 93 -9.65 32.71 -36.32
CA ALA A 93 -9.58 32.14 -37.67
C ALA A 93 -9.99 30.64 -37.66
N THR A 94 -11.29 30.43 -37.82
CA THR A 94 -11.93 29.50 -38.78
C THR A 94 -11.16 28.26 -39.28
N GLY A 95 -11.79 27.10 -39.07
CA GLY A 95 -11.70 25.90 -39.90
C GLY A 95 -12.80 24.88 -39.52
N THR A 96 -13.69 24.54 -40.46
CA THR A 96 -14.83 23.59 -40.38
C THR A 96 -14.92 22.90 -41.74
N PRO A 97 -15.55 21.71 -41.94
CA PRO A 97 -15.70 20.51 -41.10
C PRO A 97 -15.19 19.23 -41.82
N GLY A 98 -14.95 18.14 -41.08
CA GLY A 98 -14.65 16.82 -41.65
C GLY A 98 -15.48 15.73 -40.99
N GLN A 99 -16.41 15.18 -41.75
CA GLN A 99 -17.43 14.20 -41.36
C GLN A 99 -16.82 12.83 -41.06
N GLY A 100 -17.38 12.13 -40.07
CA GLY A 100 -17.16 10.69 -39.87
C GLY A 100 -17.72 10.19 -38.53
N ALA A 101 -18.98 9.70 -38.56
CA ALA A 101 -19.63 8.79 -37.60
C ALA A 101 -19.39 9.07 -36.09
N ALA A 102 -20.29 9.66 -35.31
CA ALA A 102 -21.68 9.25 -35.10
C ALA A 102 -21.88 7.72 -35.12
N GLU A 103 -21.07 7.00 -34.35
CA GLU A 103 -21.45 5.69 -33.84
C GLU A 103 -21.90 5.88 -32.39
N THR A 104 -23.21 5.76 -32.20
CA THR A 104 -23.88 5.63 -30.92
C THR A 104 -23.20 4.59 -30.02
N ARG A 105 -22.78 4.96 -28.82
CA ARG A 105 -22.79 4.06 -27.66
C ARG A 105 -23.48 4.70 -26.48
N SER A 106 -24.79 4.56 -26.48
CA SER A 106 -25.65 4.71 -25.31
C SER A 106 -25.60 3.47 -24.40
N GLY A 107 -24.52 2.67 -24.46
CA GLY A 107 -24.35 1.42 -23.71
C GLY A 107 -23.26 1.46 -22.64
N GLU A 108 -22.63 2.63 -22.41
CA GLU A 108 -21.45 2.76 -21.53
C GLU A 108 -21.79 3.06 -20.05
N SER A 109 -23.03 3.42 -19.70
CA SER A 109 -23.39 3.72 -18.29
C SER A 109 -23.66 2.45 -17.48
N GLU A 110 -24.50 1.54 -18.00
CA GLU A 110 -24.96 0.38 -17.23
C GLU A 110 -23.82 -0.62 -16.95
N GLY A 111 -22.88 -0.79 -17.89
CA GLY A 111 -21.71 -1.65 -17.70
C GLY A 111 -20.64 -1.04 -16.80
N GLY A 112 -20.46 0.30 -16.86
CA GLY A 112 -19.52 1.01 -16.00
C GLY A 112 -19.98 1.02 -14.55
N GLU A 113 -21.27 1.26 -14.31
CA GLU A 113 -21.86 1.26 -12.96
C GLU A 113 -21.81 -0.13 -12.32
N ALA A 114 -22.12 -1.19 -13.08
CA ALA A 114 -22.00 -2.57 -12.59
C ALA A 114 -20.54 -2.93 -12.21
N LEU A 115 -19.57 -2.56 -13.05
CA LEU A 115 -18.15 -2.78 -12.75
C LEU A 115 -17.71 -2.04 -11.49
N GLN A 116 -18.18 -0.80 -11.29
CA GLN A 116 -17.86 -0.02 -10.09
C GLN A 116 -18.50 -0.63 -8.84
N ALA A 117 -19.72 -1.15 -8.94
CA ALA A 117 -20.37 -1.88 -7.84
C ALA A 117 -19.59 -3.17 -7.48
N ASP A 118 -19.12 -3.92 -8.48
CA ASP A 118 -18.30 -5.12 -8.26
C ASP A 118 -16.96 -4.78 -7.59
N LEU A 119 -16.30 -3.69 -8.03
CA LEU A 119 -15.08 -3.19 -7.40
C LEU A 119 -15.32 -2.74 -5.96
N ALA A 120 -16.41 -2.01 -5.70
CA ALA A 120 -16.76 -1.58 -4.35
C ALA A 120 -17.05 -2.78 -3.43
N ALA A 121 -17.76 -3.80 -3.91
CA ALA A 121 -18.01 -5.03 -3.15
C ALA A 121 -16.70 -5.77 -2.82
N ARG A 122 -15.76 -5.85 -3.78
CA ARG A 122 -14.42 -6.38 -3.51
C ARG A 122 -13.65 -5.52 -2.51
N GLY A 123 -13.78 -4.19 -2.59
CA GLY A 123 -13.15 -3.26 -1.65
C GLY A 123 -13.65 -3.44 -0.21
N GLU A 124 -14.95 -3.65 -0.02
CA GLU A 124 -15.53 -3.95 1.29
C GLU A 124 -14.96 -5.25 1.88
N GLN A 125 -14.80 -6.28 1.03
CA GLN A 125 -14.15 -7.52 1.44
C GLN A 125 -12.70 -7.30 1.86
N LEU A 126 -11.92 -6.53 1.09
CA LEU A 126 -10.54 -6.18 1.42
C LEU A 126 -10.45 -5.35 2.70
N TYR A 127 -11.37 -4.41 2.92
CA TYR A 127 -11.45 -3.60 4.14
C TYR A 127 -11.53 -4.48 5.40
N THR A 128 -12.26 -5.58 5.32
CA THR A 128 -12.35 -6.55 6.42
C THR A 128 -11.12 -7.48 6.46
N GLN A 129 -10.73 -8.06 5.32
CA GLN A 129 -9.67 -9.08 5.25
C GLN A 129 -8.27 -8.53 5.56
N LEU A 130 -7.98 -7.29 5.19
CA LEU A 130 -6.71 -6.63 5.48
C LEU A 130 -6.69 -5.93 6.84
N GLY A 131 -7.75 -6.10 7.64
CA GLY A 131 -7.83 -5.58 9.01
C GLY A 131 -8.06 -4.07 9.13
N CYS A 132 -8.45 -3.39 8.05
CA CYS A 132 -8.71 -1.95 8.05
C CYS A 132 -9.82 -1.58 9.05
N SER A 133 -10.84 -2.43 9.17
CA SER A 133 -12.00 -2.25 10.07
C SER A 133 -11.67 -2.23 11.56
N ALA A 134 -10.49 -2.71 11.96
CA ALA A 134 -10.06 -2.65 13.35
C ALA A 134 -9.65 -1.22 13.78
N CYS A 135 -9.28 -0.37 12.82
CA CYS A 135 -8.72 0.96 13.07
C CYS A 135 -9.47 2.08 12.38
N HIS A 136 -10.19 1.81 11.30
CA HIS A 136 -11.03 2.78 10.59
C HIS A 136 -12.49 2.37 10.74
N SER A 137 -13.37 3.33 10.98
CA SER A 137 -14.81 3.10 11.07
C SER A 137 -15.51 3.54 9.79
N LEU A 138 -16.76 3.09 9.61
CA LEU A 138 -17.63 3.52 8.51
C LEU A 138 -18.79 4.41 9.00
N ASP A 139 -18.89 4.68 10.30
CA ASP A 139 -20.01 5.38 10.92
C ASP A 139 -19.71 6.84 11.31
N GLY A 140 -18.45 7.27 11.15
CA GLY A 140 -17.95 8.57 11.57
C GLY A 140 -17.23 8.56 12.92
N THR A 141 -17.25 7.45 13.66
CA THR A 141 -16.60 7.35 14.98
C THR A 141 -15.08 7.33 14.80
N PRO A 142 -14.31 8.24 15.41
CA PRO A 142 -12.85 8.17 15.35
C PRO A 142 -12.34 6.98 16.19
N LEU A 143 -11.42 6.19 15.63
CA LEU A 143 -10.76 5.07 16.29
C LEU A 143 -9.25 5.34 16.35
N VAL A 144 -8.43 4.30 16.19
CA VAL A 144 -6.97 4.43 16.02
C VAL A 144 -6.65 5.23 14.75
N GLY A 145 -7.47 5.10 13.71
CA GLY A 145 -7.45 5.90 12.49
C GLY A 145 -8.73 6.71 12.29
N PRO A 146 -8.75 7.62 11.30
CA PRO A 146 -9.95 8.38 10.93
C PRO A 146 -11.04 7.50 10.33
N SER A 147 -12.30 7.94 10.43
CA SER A 147 -13.40 7.27 9.74
C SER A 147 -13.29 7.44 8.22
N TRP A 148 -13.79 6.46 7.47
CA TRP A 148 -13.93 6.55 6.00
C TRP A 148 -15.26 7.17 5.58
N LYS A 149 -16.19 7.38 6.52
CA LYS A 149 -17.48 8.01 6.24
C LYS A 149 -17.29 9.42 5.70
N GLY A 150 -17.91 9.70 4.55
CA GLY A 150 -17.85 10.96 3.83
C GLY A 150 -16.44 11.38 3.42
N LEU A 151 -15.47 10.45 3.38
CA LEU A 151 -14.06 10.83 3.21
C LEU A 151 -13.78 11.31 1.78
N TYR A 152 -14.26 10.59 0.76
CA TYR A 152 -13.92 10.89 -0.63
C TYR A 152 -14.43 12.28 -1.04
N GLY A 153 -13.54 13.11 -1.56
CA GLY A 153 -13.86 14.48 -1.97
C GLY A 153 -13.97 15.50 -0.82
N HIS A 154 -13.87 15.09 0.43
CA HIS A 154 -13.87 15.99 1.59
C HIS A 154 -12.47 16.54 1.88
N GLU A 155 -12.41 17.69 2.55
CA GLU A 155 -11.16 18.30 3.01
C GLU A 155 -10.62 17.58 4.26
N VAL A 156 -9.34 17.20 4.22
CA VAL A 156 -8.61 16.57 5.33
C VAL A 156 -7.53 17.54 5.81
N LYS A 157 -7.53 17.82 7.12
CA LYS A 157 -6.48 18.62 7.76
C LYS A 157 -5.29 17.73 8.10
N LEU A 158 -4.10 18.16 7.70
CA LEU A 158 -2.84 17.47 7.94
C LEU A 158 -2.16 17.98 9.22
N GLY A 159 -1.29 17.16 9.81
CA GLY A 159 -0.54 17.52 11.01
C GLY A 159 0.38 18.75 10.85
N ASN A 160 0.73 19.11 9.61
CA ASN A 160 1.51 20.30 9.28
C ASN A 160 0.65 21.58 9.14
N GLY A 161 -0.67 21.50 9.36
CA GLY A 161 -1.61 22.61 9.26
C GLY A 161 -2.14 22.90 7.85
N GLN A 162 -1.70 22.16 6.84
CA GLN A 162 -2.29 22.21 5.49
C GLN A 162 -3.62 21.46 5.45
N ALA A 163 -4.42 21.80 4.46
CA ALA A 163 -5.64 21.06 4.13
C ALA A 163 -5.53 20.53 2.70
N VAL A 164 -5.94 19.28 2.50
CA VAL A 164 -5.92 18.60 1.20
C VAL A 164 -7.26 17.94 0.94
N THR A 165 -7.70 17.90 -0.31
CA THR A 165 -8.88 17.12 -0.69
C THR A 165 -8.53 15.64 -0.69
N ALA A 166 -9.37 14.81 -0.08
CA ALA A 166 -9.26 13.35 -0.15
C ALA A 166 -9.76 12.83 -1.49
N ASP A 167 -9.03 13.17 -2.54
CA ASP A 167 -9.21 12.65 -3.89
C ASP A 167 -8.58 11.26 -4.06
N GLU A 168 -8.69 10.70 -5.26
CA GLU A 168 -8.17 9.36 -5.57
C GLU A 168 -6.65 9.26 -5.41
N ALA A 169 -5.91 10.32 -5.75
CA ALA A 169 -4.46 10.34 -5.63
C ALA A 169 -4.04 10.38 -4.15
N TYR A 170 -4.73 11.17 -3.33
CA TYR A 170 -4.53 11.21 -1.89
C TYR A 170 -4.83 9.85 -1.24
N LEU A 171 -5.94 9.22 -1.59
CA LEU A 171 -6.32 7.92 -1.02
C LEU A 171 -5.31 6.83 -1.39
N LYS A 172 -4.88 6.78 -2.66
CA LYS A 172 -3.83 5.85 -3.11
C LYS A 172 -2.53 6.07 -2.36
N GLU A 173 -2.05 7.31 -2.28
CA GLU A 173 -0.82 7.65 -1.55
C GLU A 173 -0.94 7.30 -0.06
N SER A 174 -2.09 7.53 0.55
CA SER A 174 -2.33 7.21 1.96
C SER A 174 -2.32 5.71 2.24
N ILE A 175 -2.69 4.88 1.26
CA ILE A 175 -2.63 3.41 1.39
C ILE A 175 -1.19 2.91 1.15
N GLU A 176 -0.49 3.43 0.14
CA GLU A 176 0.86 2.98 -0.22
C GLU A 176 1.93 3.54 0.74
N ASN A 177 1.80 4.81 1.12
CA ASN A 177 2.75 5.62 1.89
C ASN A 177 2.01 6.47 2.96
N PRO A 178 1.40 5.84 3.98
CA PRO A 178 0.52 6.53 4.92
C PRO A 178 1.16 7.67 5.72
N ASP A 179 2.47 7.63 5.93
CA ASP A 179 3.20 8.68 6.67
C ASP A 179 3.52 9.91 5.81
N ALA A 180 3.29 9.88 4.49
CA ALA A 180 3.60 10.99 3.58
C ALA A 180 2.72 12.23 3.85
N LYS A 181 1.43 12.01 4.13
CA LYS A 181 0.44 13.06 4.43
C LYS A 181 -0.37 12.68 5.67
N LEU A 182 0.26 12.84 6.83
CA LEU A 182 -0.34 12.46 8.10
C LEU A 182 -1.52 13.38 8.47
N VAL A 183 -2.69 12.79 8.72
CA VAL A 183 -3.88 13.50 9.20
C VAL A 183 -3.64 14.08 10.60
N GLN A 184 -4.12 15.30 10.83
CA GLN A 184 -3.97 15.98 12.10
C GLN A 184 -4.57 15.16 13.25
N GLY A 185 -3.79 14.97 14.32
CA GLY A 185 -4.23 14.26 15.52
C GLY A 185 -4.02 12.75 15.51
N TYR A 186 -3.50 12.18 14.42
CA TYR A 186 -3.20 10.74 14.32
C TYR A 186 -1.69 10.46 14.44
N PRO A 187 -1.30 9.32 15.04
CA PRO A 187 0.11 9.00 15.28
C PRO A 187 0.83 8.54 14.01
N GLN A 188 2.02 9.09 13.77
CA GLN A 188 2.92 8.64 12.70
C GLN A 188 3.37 7.19 12.91
N GLY A 189 3.53 6.43 11.83
CA GLY A 189 4.10 5.08 11.82
C GLY A 189 3.13 3.97 12.24
N VAL A 190 2.01 4.29 12.90
CA VAL A 190 1.03 3.28 13.31
C VAL A 190 0.38 2.62 12.10
N MET A 191 -0.12 3.42 11.14
CA MET A 191 -0.73 2.86 9.92
C MET A 191 0.31 2.10 9.09
N THR A 192 1.54 2.63 8.93
CA THR A 192 2.65 1.93 8.25
C THR A 192 2.93 0.56 8.87
N ALA A 193 3.01 0.48 10.20
CA ALA A 193 3.28 -0.77 10.91
C ALA A 193 2.12 -1.77 10.76
N THR A 194 0.87 -1.30 10.83
CA THR A 194 -0.33 -2.15 10.71
C THR A 194 -0.46 -2.76 9.31
N ILE A 195 -0.18 -1.99 8.25
CA ILE A 195 -0.31 -2.49 6.87
C ILE A 195 0.93 -3.24 6.36
N ALA A 196 2.05 -3.22 7.10
CA ALA A 196 3.30 -3.87 6.69
C ALA A 196 3.14 -5.35 6.27
N PRO A 197 2.36 -6.19 6.97
CA PRO A 197 2.13 -7.58 6.57
C PRO A 197 1.37 -7.74 5.24
N TYR A 198 0.59 -6.72 4.87
CA TYR A 198 -0.28 -6.75 3.68
C TYR A 198 0.31 -5.97 2.49
N LYS A 199 1.55 -5.48 2.59
CA LYS A 199 2.17 -4.64 1.55
C LYS A 199 2.15 -5.26 0.16
N ALA A 200 2.33 -6.58 0.05
CA ALA A 200 2.28 -7.28 -1.24
C ALA A 200 0.87 -7.27 -1.87
N GLN A 201 -0.18 -7.34 -1.06
CA GLN A 201 -1.57 -7.22 -1.53
C GLN A 201 -1.91 -5.75 -1.84
N LEU A 202 -1.44 -4.82 -1.00
CA LEU A 202 -1.67 -3.38 -1.19
C LEU A 202 -0.82 -2.77 -2.30
N SER A 203 0.21 -3.46 -2.82
CA SER A 203 0.93 -3.04 -4.04
C SER A 203 0.24 -3.46 -5.34
N GLN A 204 -0.82 -4.27 -5.26
CA GLN A 204 -1.61 -4.67 -6.42
C GLN A 204 -2.60 -3.55 -6.73
N GLN A 205 -2.53 -3.00 -7.94
CA GLN A 205 -3.34 -1.87 -8.36
C GLN A 205 -4.83 -2.19 -8.24
N GLU A 206 -5.25 -3.41 -8.58
CA GLU A 206 -6.64 -3.86 -8.49
C GLU A 206 -7.19 -3.85 -7.06
N ASN A 207 -6.34 -4.02 -6.05
CA ASN A 207 -6.78 -3.98 -4.65
C ASN A 207 -6.88 -2.55 -4.14
N ILE A 208 -5.98 -1.66 -4.56
CA ILE A 208 -6.08 -0.22 -4.30
C ILE A 208 -7.37 0.32 -4.95
N ASP A 209 -7.60 0.01 -6.22
CA ASP A 209 -8.76 0.49 -6.97
C ASP A 209 -10.06 0.01 -6.32
N ALA A 210 -10.13 -1.26 -5.91
CA ALA A 210 -11.27 -1.80 -5.19
C ALA A 210 -11.51 -1.10 -3.84
N LEU A 211 -10.46 -0.88 -3.03
CA LEU A 211 -10.58 -0.15 -1.76
C LEU A 211 -11.05 1.29 -1.97
N ILE A 212 -10.53 1.99 -2.97
CA ILE A 212 -10.95 3.36 -3.29
C ILE A 212 -12.40 3.36 -3.80
N ALA A 213 -12.79 2.42 -4.66
CA ALA A 213 -14.16 2.27 -5.12
C ALA A 213 -15.12 2.07 -3.94
N PHE A 214 -14.73 1.26 -2.95
CA PHE A 214 -15.51 1.10 -1.73
C PHE A 214 -15.60 2.40 -0.92
N ILE A 215 -14.48 3.11 -0.69
CA ILE A 215 -14.48 4.39 0.03
C ILE A 215 -15.43 5.41 -0.62
N LYS A 216 -15.49 5.45 -1.95
CA LYS A 216 -16.40 6.33 -2.71
C LYS A 216 -17.89 6.05 -2.44
N THR A 217 -18.26 4.87 -1.94
CA THR A 217 -19.65 4.54 -1.60
C THR A 217 -20.10 5.03 -0.21
N LEU A 218 -19.17 5.50 0.62
CA LEU A 218 -19.39 5.79 2.03
C LEU A 218 -19.65 7.28 2.26
N GLU A 219 -20.86 7.78 1.98
CA GLU A 219 -21.21 9.20 2.22
C GLU A 219 -21.43 9.59 3.71
#